data_AF-A0A4Y2HKI0-F1
#
_entry.id   AF-A0A4Y2HKI0-F1
#
_cell.length_a   1.000
_cell.length_b   1.000
_cell.length_c   1.000
_cell.angle_alpha   90.00
_cell.angle_beta   90.00
_cell.angle_gamma   90.00
#
_symmetry.space_group_name_H-M   'P 1'
#
loop_
_entity.id
_entity.type
_entity.pdbx_description
1 polymer ?
#
loop_
_entity_poly.entity_id
_entity_poly.type
_entity_poly.pdbx_seq_one_letter_code
_entity_poly.pdbx_strand_id
1 'polypeptide(L)'
;MLKQFIFILVLGVLVEFSYAEREKSECENHRERESASNAPLPLRMVPECDENGDYKPKQCFRDSKFCACWDKSGNPVTQPSGHVKSCKCLLEKHAAEKGGLIGAFKPACEEDGKY
;
A
#
# COMPACT_ATOMS: atom_id res chain seq x y z
N MET A 1 -50.58 -5.37 -11.03
CA MET A 1 -50.04 -5.09 -9.68
C MET A 1 -48.99 -6.13 -9.25
N LEU A 2 -49.34 -7.41 -9.10
CA LEU A 2 -48.40 -8.46 -8.64
C LEU A 2 -47.14 -8.64 -9.51
N LYS A 3 -47.27 -8.59 -10.86
CA LYS A 3 -46.11 -8.60 -11.78
C LYS A 3 -45.14 -7.43 -11.57
N GLN A 4 -45.65 -6.24 -11.22
CA GLN A 4 -44.83 -5.04 -11.00
C GLN A 4 -44.02 -5.18 -9.70
N PHE A 5 -44.65 -5.69 -8.64
CA PHE A 5 -43.99 -5.97 -7.36
C PHE A 5 -42.90 -7.03 -7.49
N ILE A 6 -43.13 -8.08 -8.27
CA ILE A 6 -42.12 -9.10 -8.54
C ILE A 6 -40.92 -8.50 -9.28
N PHE A 7 -41.13 -7.62 -10.26
CA PHE A 7 -40.03 -6.94 -10.95
C PHE A 7 -39.19 -6.05 -10.02
N ILE A 8 -39.83 -5.31 -9.12
CA ILE A 8 -39.13 -4.45 -8.15
C ILE A 8 -38.30 -5.28 -7.18
N LEU A 9 -38.83 -6.41 -6.69
CA LEU A 9 -38.11 -7.32 -5.81
C LEU A 9 -36.93 -8.00 -6.52
N VAL A 10 -37.11 -8.44 -7.77
CA VAL A 10 -36.03 -9.05 -8.56
C VAL A 10 -34.93 -8.04 -8.89
N LEU A 11 -35.29 -6.81 -9.27
CA LEU A 11 -34.32 -5.73 -9.48
C LEU A 11 -33.61 -5.36 -8.17
N GLY A 12 -34.32 -5.29 -7.04
CA GLY A 12 -33.72 -5.05 -5.73
C GLY A 12 -32.70 -6.13 -5.33
N VAL A 13 -33.03 -7.40 -5.53
CA VAL A 13 -32.11 -8.52 -5.26
C VAL A 13 -30.91 -8.52 -6.21
N LEU A 14 -31.10 -8.22 -7.50
CA LEU A 14 -30.00 -8.10 -8.47
C LEU A 14 -29.10 -6.90 -8.19
N VAL A 15 -29.67 -5.80 -7.70
CA VAL A 15 -28.94 -4.61 -7.26
C VAL A 15 -28.12 -4.94 -6.01
N GLU A 16 -28.70 -5.57 -4.99
CA GLU A 16 -27.98 -6.00 -3.78
C GLU A 16 -26.86 -7.02 -4.05
N PHE A 17 -27.07 -7.97 -4.98
CA PHE A 17 -26.05 -8.96 -5.35
C PHE A 17 -24.86 -8.35 -6.13
N SER A 18 -25.05 -7.18 -6.75
CA SER A 18 -23.99 -6.49 -7.51
C SER A 18 -23.02 -5.69 -6.64
N TYR A 19 -23.39 -5.42 -5.38
CA TYR A 19 -22.54 -4.75 -4.40
C TYR A 19 -21.79 -5.79 -3.57
N ALA A 20 -20.93 -6.58 -4.21
CA ALA A 20 -19.85 -7.21 -3.46
C ALA A 20 -18.88 -6.10 -3.04
N GLU A 21 -19.02 -5.60 -1.81
CA GLU A 21 -18.04 -4.70 -1.20
C GLU A 21 -16.66 -5.37 -1.30
N ARG A 22 -15.73 -4.73 -2.02
CA ARG A 22 -14.36 -5.22 -2.13
C ARG A 22 -13.76 -5.28 -0.73
N GLU A 23 -13.30 -6.46 -0.33
CA GLU A 23 -12.56 -6.60 0.94
C GLU A 23 -11.34 -5.66 0.92
N LYS A 24 -11.21 -4.83 1.95
CA LYS A 24 -10.07 -3.92 2.09
C LYS A 24 -8.78 -4.73 2.20
N SER A 25 -7.79 -4.35 1.40
CA SER A 25 -6.43 -4.85 1.51
C SER A 25 -5.79 -4.53 2.87
N GLU A 26 -4.67 -5.18 3.17
CA GLU A 26 -3.93 -4.90 4.41
C GLU A 26 -3.46 -3.43 4.47
N CYS A 27 -2.95 -2.87 3.36
CA CYS A 27 -2.58 -1.46 3.30
C CYS A 27 -3.78 -0.54 3.55
N GLU A 28 -4.94 -0.82 2.95
CA GLU A 28 -6.13 0.01 3.14
C GLU A 28 -6.63 -0.01 4.58
N ASN A 29 -6.64 -1.19 5.21
CA ASN A 29 -6.96 -1.34 6.63
C ASN A 29 -5.95 -0.59 7.52
N HIS A 30 -4.65 -0.67 7.20
CA HIS A 30 -3.61 0.07 7.92
C HIS A 30 -3.79 1.58 7.78
N ARG A 31 -4.04 2.06 6.56
CA ARG A 31 -4.33 3.47 6.27
C ARG A 31 -5.50 3.98 7.08
N GLU A 32 -6.57 3.21 7.21
CA GLU A 32 -7.75 3.58 7.99
C GLU A 32 -7.45 3.64 9.50
N ARG A 33 -6.80 2.62 10.07
CA ARG A 33 -6.38 2.61 11.48
C ARG A 33 -5.56 3.84 11.83
N GLU A 34 -4.59 4.16 10.98
CA GLU A 34 -3.75 5.34 11.17
C GLU A 34 -4.55 6.63 10.94
N SER A 35 -5.38 6.72 9.91
CA SER A 35 -6.17 7.94 9.67
C SER A 35 -7.11 8.27 10.85
N ALA A 36 -7.64 7.25 11.53
CA ALA A 36 -8.50 7.41 12.71
C ALA A 36 -7.73 7.68 14.02
N SER A 37 -6.40 7.57 14.02
CA SER A 37 -5.60 7.78 15.23
C SER A 37 -5.49 9.26 15.60
N ASN A 38 -5.66 9.57 16.88
CA ASN A 38 -5.49 10.93 17.42
C ASN A 38 -4.03 11.31 17.69
N ALA A 39 -3.08 10.39 17.50
CA ALA A 39 -1.67 10.71 17.70
C ALA A 39 -1.22 11.76 16.67
N PRO A 40 -0.37 12.73 17.04
CA PRO A 40 0.00 13.82 16.17
C PRO A 40 0.94 13.35 15.05
N LEU A 41 0.74 13.87 13.85
CA LEU A 41 1.76 13.84 12.80
C LEU A 41 2.89 14.82 13.18
N PRO A 42 4.16 14.52 12.86
CA PRO A 42 4.66 13.42 12.05
C PRO A 42 5.10 12.20 12.88
N LEU A 43 4.65 12.02 14.13
CA LEU A 43 5.10 10.91 14.98
C LEU A 43 4.62 9.53 14.50
N ARG A 44 3.65 9.53 13.59
CA ARG A 44 3.10 8.35 12.93
C ARG A 44 2.92 8.63 11.44
N MET A 45 2.79 7.57 10.65
CA MET A 45 2.68 7.65 9.20
C MET A 45 1.38 7.00 8.75
N VAL A 46 0.60 7.70 7.93
CA VAL A 46 -0.56 7.13 7.25
C VAL A 46 -0.06 6.55 5.92
N PRO A 47 -0.09 5.22 5.71
CA PRO A 47 0.46 4.63 4.50
C PRO A 47 -0.35 4.98 3.25
N GLU A 48 0.37 5.12 2.14
CA GLU A 48 -0.21 5.21 0.80
C GLU A 48 -0.29 3.83 0.15
N CYS A 49 -1.44 3.54 -0.44
CA CYS A 49 -1.68 2.29 -1.17
C CYS A 49 -1.77 2.57 -2.67
N ASP A 50 -1.36 1.60 -3.48
CA ASP A 50 -1.60 1.64 -4.92
C ASP A 50 -3.00 1.12 -5.29
N GLU A 51 -3.31 1.07 -6.58
CA GLU A 51 -4.64 0.64 -7.09
C GLU A 51 -4.94 -0.84 -6.82
N ASN A 52 -3.91 -1.67 -6.58
CA ASN A 52 -4.08 -3.07 -6.22
C ASN A 52 -4.35 -3.23 -4.72
N GLY A 53 -4.10 -2.20 -3.91
CA GLY A 53 -4.11 -2.28 -2.46
C GLY A 53 -2.77 -2.70 -1.86
N ASP A 54 -1.70 -2.76 -2.67
CA ASP A 54 -0.34 -2.94 -2.15
C ASP A 54 0.15 -1.62 -1.54
N TYR A 55 1.14 -1.70 -0.65
CA TYR A 55 1.84 -0.49 -0.20
C TYR A 55 2.60 0.13 -1.36
N LYS A 56 2.48 1.44 -1.53
CA LYS A 56 3.35 2.15 -2.45
C LYS A 56 4.81 1.99 -2.02
N PRO A 57 5.74 1.83 -2.98
CA PRO A 57 7.18 1.65 -2.73
C PRO A 57 7.80 2.70 -1.81
N LYS A 58 7.38 3.96 -1.90
CA LYS A 58 7.91 5.07 -1.10
C LYS A 58 6.81 5.58 -0.20
N GLN A 59 7.05 5.53 1.11
CA GLN A 59 6.16 6.03 2.14
C GLN A 59 6.80 7.24 2.81
N CYS A 60 6.06 8.34 2.93
CA CYS A 60 6.58 9.60 3.48
C CYS A 60 5.76 10.04 4.69
N PHE A 61 6.45 10.56 5.69
CA PHE A 61 5.79 11.19 6.83
C PHE A 61 5.22 12.53 6.37
N ARG A 62 3.90 12.72 6.56
CA ARG A 62 3.23 13.97 6.22
C ARG A 62 3.85 15.12 7.02
N ASP A 63 3.93 16.30 6.40
CA ASP A 63 4.50 17.53 6.98
C ASP A 63 5.98 17.39 7.41
N SER A 64 6.69 16.44 6.80
CA SER A 64 8.09 16.14 7.03
C SER A 64 8.80 15.84 5.71
N LYS A 65 10.14 15.91 5.72
CA LYS A 65 10.99 15.52 4.58
C LYS A 65 11.35 14.04 4.58
N PHE A 66 11.03 13.30 5.65
CA PHE A 66 11.48 11.93 5.83
C PHE A 66 10.59 10.94 5.07
N CYS A 67 11.21 10.10 4.25
CA CYS A 67 10.57 9.00 3.56
C CYS A 67 11.35 7.70 3.77
N ALA A 68 10.68 6.56 3.62
CA ALA A 68 11.25 5.23 3.66
C ALA A 68 10.75 4.39 2.48
N CYS A 69 11.55 3.42 2.04
CA CYS A 69 11.11 2.42 1.07
C CYS A 69 10.44 1.25 1.76
N TRP A 70 9.30 0.80 1.23
CA TRP A 70 8.48 -0.28 1.78
C TRP A 70 8.28 -1.35 0.70
N ASP A 71 8.28 -2.61 1.11
CA ASP A 71 7.85 -3.69 0.23
C ASP A 71 6.31 -3.72 0.09
N LYS A 72 5.81 -4.46 -0.90
CA LYS A 72 4.37 -4.55 -1.19
C LYS A 72 3.54 -5.09 -0.03
N SER A 73 4.17 -5.82 0.90
CA SER A 73 3.53 -6.45 2.05
C SER A 73 3.52 -5.56 3.29
N GLY A 74 4.03 -4.33 3.19
CA GLY A 74 4.00 -3.37 4.30
C GLY A 74 5.23 -3.41 5.20
N ASN A 75 6.32 -4.07 4.78
CA ASN A 75 7.55 -4.08 5.56
C ASN A 75 8.47 -2.91 5.17
N PRO A 76 8.98 -2.13 6.12
CA PRO A 76 9.99 -1.12 5.83
C PRO A 76 11.31 -1.79 5.40
N VAL A 77 11.80 -1.42 4.22
CA VAL A 77 13.08 -1.87 3.65
C VAL A 77 14.22 -0.94 4.03
N THR A 78 13.93 0.36 4.20
CA THR A 78 14.91 1.35 4.64
C THR A 78 14.46 2.07 5.89
N GLN A 79 15.40 2.70 6.59
CA GLN A 79 15.07 3.69 7.60
C GLN A 79 14.53 4.97 6.95
N PRO A 80 13.70 5.75 7.67
CA PRO A 80 13.27 7.06 7.20
C PRO A 80 14.45 8.00 6.99
N SER A 81 14.56 8.59 5.81
CA SER A 81 15.62 9.54 5.46
C SER A 81 15.08 10.64 4.55
N GLY A 82 15.64 11.84 4.71
CA GLY A 82 15.33 12.99 3.85
C GLY A 82 15.95 12.89 2.46
N HIS A 83 16.82 11.91 2.23
CA HIS A 83 17.50 11.71 0.95
C HIS A 83 16.81 10.69 0.05
N VAL A 84 15.77 9.99 0.50
CA VAL A 84 15.10 8.97 -0.33
C VAL A 84 14.34 9.63 -1.48
N LYS A 85 14.86 9.48 -2.71
CA LYS A 85 14.25 10.02 -3.94
C LYS A 85 13.51 8.93 -4.70
N SER A 86 14.11 7.74 -4.80
CA SER A 86 13.61 6.56 -5.49
C SER A 86 13.66 5.33 -4.56
N CYS A 87 12.80 4.35 -4.81
CA CYS A 87 12.83 3.06 -4.12
C CYS A 87 13.12 1.88 -5.05
N LYS A 88 13.23 2.11 -6.37
CA LYS A 88 13.30 1.02 -7.35
C LYS A 88 14.51 0.11 -7.13
N CYS A 89 15.72 0.69 -7.09
CA CYS A 89 16.94 -0.10 -6.91
C CYS A 89 16.97 -0.79 -5.54
N LEU A 90 16.62 -0.07 -4.47
CA LEU A 90 16.67 -0.59 -3.10
C LEU A 90 15.69 -1.76 -2.90
N LEU A 91 14.49 -1.69 -3.48
CA LEU A 91 13.52 -2.79 -3.42
C LEU A 91 13.97 -4.00 -4.23
N GLU A 92 14.56 -3.80 -5.42
CA GLU A 92 15.12 -4.91 -6.21
C GLU A 92 16.29 -5.59 -5.49
N LYS A 93 17.20 -4.80 -4.90
CA LYS A 93 18.28 -5.31 -4.06
C LYS A 93 17.76 -6.12 -2.88
N HIS A 94 16.78 -5.57 -2.15
CA HIS A 94 16.16 -6.26 -1.02
C HIS A 94 15.48 -7.57 -1.45
N ALA A 95 14.76 -7.58 -2.57
CA ALA A 95 14.11 -8.78 -3.09
C ALA A 95 15.13 -9.87 -3.47
N ALA A 96 16.23 -9.49 -4.12
CA ALA A 96 17.31 -10.41 -4.47
C ALA A 96 18.02 -10.98 -3.23
N GLU A 97 18.14 -10.20 -2.15
CA GLU A 97 18.70 -10.64 -0.87
C GLU A 97 17.74 -11.56 -0.11
N LYS A 98 16.45 -11.23 -0.06
CA LYS A 98 15.41 -12.00 0.63
C LYS A 98 15.08 -13.32 -0.07
N GLY A 99 15.12 -13.35 -1.40
CA GLY A 99 14.75 -14.52 -2.20
C GLY A 99 15.66 -15.73 -2.04
N GLY A 100 16.88 -15.57 -1.49
CA GLY A 100 17.79 -16.67 -1.16
C GLY A 100 18.31 -17.47 -2.36
N LEU A 101 18.03 -17.03 -3.60
CA LEU A 101 18.46 -17.70 -4.82
C LEU A 101 19.96 -17.50 -5.03
N ILE A 102 20.71 -18.59 -5.03
CA ILE A 102 22.15 -18.58 -5.31
C ILE A 102 22.36 -18.08 -6.74
N GLY A 103 23.14 -17.00 -6.88
CA GLY A 103 23.40 -16.35 -8.18
C GLY A 103 22.39 -15.28 -8.59
N ALA A 104 21.42 -14.92 -7.73
CA ALA A 104 20.55 -13.78 -8.00
C ALA A 104 21.38 -12.49 -8.18
N PHE A 105 21.07 -11.75 -9.24
CA PHE A 105 21.66 -10.43 -9.47
C PHE A 105 21.23 -9.47 -8.37
N LYS A 106 22.19 -8.87 -7.68
CA LYS A 106 21.98 -7.82 -6.67
C LYS A 106 22.48 -6.49 -7.25
N PRO A 107 21.59 -5.53 -7.54
CA PRO A 107 22.02 -4.24 -8.05
C PRO A 107 22.81 -3.45 -7.00
N ALA A 108 23.75 -2.64 -7.47
CA ALA A 108 24.32 -1.55 -6.67
C ALA A 108 23.35 -0.37 -6.69
N CYS A 109 23.19 0.30 -5.56
CA CYS A 109 22.27 1.42 -5.42
C CYS A 109 22.94 2.58 -4.71
N GLU A 110 22.60 3.80 -5.12
CA GLU A 110 22.89 5.01 -4.36
C GLU A 110 22.06 5.07 -3.07
N GLU A 111 22.50 5.87 -2.10
CA GLU A 111 21.76 6.09 -0.85
C GLU A 111 20.37 6.72 -1.07
N ASP A 112 20.18 7.48 -2.16
CA ASP A 112 18.90 8.08 -2.52
C ASP A 112 17.93 7.09 -3.22
N GLY A 113 18.40 5.86 -3.44
CA GLY A 113 17.67 4.72 -3.98
C GLY A 113 17.54 4.66 -5.50
N LYS A 114 18.39 5.41 -6.20
CA LYS A 114 18.68 5.20 -7.62
C LYS A 114 19.70 4.08 -7.83
N TYR A 115 19.87 3.68 -9.08
CA TYR A 115 20.94 2.78 -9.53
C TYR A 115 22.25 3.53 -9.68
#